data_AF-A0A2K5CPZ0-F1
#
_entry.id   AF-A0A2K5CPZ0-F1
#
_cell.length_a   1.000
_cell.length_b   1.000
_cell.length_c   1.000
_cell.angle_alpha   90.00
_cell.angle_beta   90.00
_cell.angle_gamma   90.00
#
_symmetry.space_group_name_H-M   'P 1'
#
loop_
_entity.id
_entity.type
_entity.pdbx_description
1 polymer ?
#
loop_
_entity_poly.entity_id
_entity_poly.type
_entity_poly.pdbx_seq_one_letter_code
_entity_poly.pdbx_strand_id
1 'polypeptide(L)'
;MAWQVTQLLLLSLVTAAGSAQPRSVQARTGLLNVCMDAKYHKAQPGPEDNLYDQCSPWRKNACCTADTSQELHKDTSRLYNFNWEHCGKMEPACKRHFIQDNCL
;
A
#
# COMPACT_ATOMS: atom_id res chain seq x y z
N MET A 1 16.38 8.34 62.56
CA MET A 1 15.08 8.21 61.85
C MET A 1 14.97 9.12 60.63
N ALA A 2 15.26 10.44 60.74
CA ALA A 2 15.15 11.37 59.60
C ALA A 2 16.09 11.08 58.41
N TRP A 3 17.27 10.51 58.65
CA TRP A 3 18.29 10.22 57.61
C TRP A 3 17.89 9.10 56.63
N GLN A 4 17.16 8.09 57.09
CA GLN A 4 16.66 7.02 56.20
C GLN A 4 15.50 7.52 55.34
N VAL A 5 14.68 8.43 55.87
CA VAL A 5 13.56 9.03 55.13
C VAL A 5 14.05 9.95 54.01
N THR A 6 15.13 10.72 54.25
CA THR A 6 15.75 11.55 53.20
C THR A 6 16.46 10.73 52.12
N GLN A 7 17.05 9.58 52.44
CA GLN A 7 17.63 8.69 51.43
C GLN A 7 16.57 8.05 50.50
N LEU A 8 15.43 7.64 51.07
CA LEU A 8 14.32 7.06 50.30
C LEU A 8 13.66 8.09 49.35
N LEU A 9 13.52 9.34 49.80
CA LEU A 9 12.95 10.43 48.98
C LEU A 9 13.87 10.86 47.83
N LEU A 10 15.20 10.74 47.98
CA LEU A 10 16.15 11.04 46.92
C LEU A 10 16.18 9.96 45.83
N LEU A 11 15.94 8.70 46.18
CA LEU A 11 15.87 7.59 45.22
C LEU A 11 14.64 7.67 44.30
N SER A 12 13.53 8.27 44.75
CA SER A 12 12.30 8.40 43.96
C SER A 12 12.33 9.51 42.89
N LEU A 13 13.32 10.40 42.93
CA LEU A 13 13.43 11.52 41.98
C LEU A 13 14.13 11.17 40.66
N VAL A 14 14.71 9.97 40.53
CA VAL A 14 15.53 9.59 39.37
C VAL A 14 14.72 8.92 38.24
N THR A 15 13.45 8.57 38.44
CA THR A 15 12.67 7.80 37.45
C THR A 15 11.80 8.63 36.49
N ALA A 16 11.89 9.96 36.52
CA ALA A 16 11.08 10.83 35.65
C ALA A 16 11.87 11.47 34.48
N ALA A 17 13.06 10.97 34.15
CA ALA A 17 13.77 11.34 32.94
C ALA A 17 13.40 10.41 31.77
N GLY A 18 12.29 10.77 31.11
CA GLY A 18 11.99 10.46 29.71
C GLY A 18 12.22 9.02 29.22
N SER A 19 11.24 8.13 29.41
CA SER A 19 11.03 7.05 28.44
C SER A 19 10.30 7.63 27.22
N ALA A 20 11.05 8.34 26.35
CA ALA A 20 10.64 8.38 24.96
C ALA A 20 10.65 6.92 24.49
N GLN A 21 9.47 6.29 24.40
CA GLN A 21 9.36 4.99 23.76
C GLN A 21 10.07 5.13 22.42
N PRO A 22 11.15 4.36 22.16
CA PRO A 22 11.71 4.36 20.82
C PRO A 22 10.55 3.97 19.90
N ARG A 23 10.18 4.86 18.97
CA ARG A 23 9.32 4.47 17.85
C ARG A 23 10.01 3.25 17.29
N SER A 24 9.44 2.07 17.49
CA SER A 24 9.96 0.87 16.86
C SER A 24 9.78 1.12 15.38
N VAL A 25 10.87 1.51 14.71
CA VAL A 25 10.98 1.32 13.27
C VAL A 25 11.01 -0.19 13.13
N GLN A 26 9.84 -0.81 13.14
CA GLN A 26 9.72 -2.22 12.88
C GLN A 26 10.27 -2.39 11.47
N ALA A 27 11.46 -3.00 11.37
CA ALA A 27 12.05 -3.33 10.10
C ALA A 27 11.01 -4.15 9.35
N ARG A 28 10.42 -3.56 8.30
CA ARG A 28 9.43 -4.23 7.47
C ARG A 28 10.16 -5.32 6.71
N THR A 29 10.23 -6.51 7.30
CA THR A 29 10.68 -7.73 6.62
C THR A 29 9.57 -8.20 5.69
N GLY A 30 9.93 -8.80 4.55
CA GLY A 30 8.93 -9.30 3.59
C GLY A 30 8.21 -8.21 2.78
N LEU A 31 8.88 -7.10 2.46
CA LEU A 31 8.31 -6.06 1.58
C LEU A 31 8.46 -6.34 0.09
N LEU A 32 9.36 -7.23 -0.28
CA LEU A 32 9.61 -7.58 -1.67
C LEU A 32 8.69 -8.73 -2.06
N ASN A 33 8.18 -8.67 -3.28
CA ASN A 33 7.33 -9.72 -3.85
C ASN A 33 6.08 -10.02 -3.01
N VAL A 34 5.37 -8.95 -2.61
CA VAL A 34 4.07 -9.04 -1.93
C VAL A 34 3.04 -8.20 -2.67
N CYS A 35 1.78 -8.58 -2.56
CA CYS A 35 0.66 -7.76 -3.00
C CYS A 35 0.12 -6.97 -1.82
N MET A 36 -0.35 -5.75 -2.07
CA MET A 36 -1.09 -5.02 -1.05
C MET A 36 -2.45 -5.68 -0.81
N ASP A 37 -2.93 -5.63 0.42
CA ASP A 37 -4.28 -6.09 0.77
C ASP A 37 -5.30 -5.03 0.34
N ALA A 38 -5.78 -5.15 -0.90
CA ALA A 38 -6.73 -4.22 -1.50
C ALA A 38 -7.77 -4.97 -2.35
N LYS A 39 -8.88 -4.27 -2.67
CA LYS A 39 -10.12 -4.85 -3.21
C LYS A 39 -9.97 -5.82 -4.39
N TYR A 40 -9.04 -5.55 -5.30
CA TYR A 40 -8.84 -6.36 -6.53
C TYR A 40 -7.43 -6.92 -6.66
N HIS A 41 -6.65 -6.87 -5.57
CA HIS A 41 -5.34 -7.50 -5.53
C HIS A 41 -5.49 -8.96 -5.13
N LYS A 42 -4.64 -9.81 -5.71
CA LYS A 42 -4.42 -11.17 -5.26
C LYS A 42 -3.77 -11.16 -3.88
N ALA A 43 -3.93 -12.26 -3.14
CA ALA A 43 -3.28 -12.42 -1.84
C ALA A 43 -1.75 -12.49 -1.95
N GLN A 44 -1.22 -13.03 -3.06
CA GLN A 44 0.20 -13.18 -3.34
C GLN A 44 0.49 -12.97 -4.83
N PRO A 45 1.69 -12.49 -5.20
CA PRO A 45 2.08 -12.37 -6.59
C PRO A 45 2.16 -13.74 -7.27
N GLY A 46 1.94 -13.78 -8.57
CA GLY A 46 2.17 -14.96 -9.39
C GLY A 46 1.96 -14.70 -10.87
N PRO A 47 2.28 -15.67 -11.74
CA PRO A 47 2.09 -15.53 -13.18
C PRO A 47 0.62 -15.36 -13.55
N GLU A 48 0.37 -14.55 -14.57
CA GLU A 48 -0.93 -14.27 -15.19
C GLU A 48 -0.72 -14.14 -16.70
N ASP A 49 -0.86 -15.24 -17.44
CA ASP A 49 -0.50 -15.27 -18.87
C ASP A 49 -1.38 -14.37 -19.75
N ASN A 50 -2.58 -14.05 -19.27
CA ASN A 50 -3.63 -13.37 -20.03
C ASN A 50 -3.91 -11.94 -19.54
N LEU A 51 -2.89 -11.24 -19.02
CA LEU A 51 -3.03 -9.80 -18.72
C LEU A 51 -3.22 -8.99 -20.01
N TYR A 52 -4.23 -8.13 -20.00
CA TYR A 52 -4.69 -7.41 -21.18
C TYR A 52 -3.84 -6.16 -21.48
N ASP A 53 -3.49 -5.99 -22.76
CA ASP A 53 -2.87 -4.81 -23.37
C ASP A 53 -1.76 -4.16 -22.50
N GLN A 54 -2.01 -2.98 -21.93
CA GLN A 54 -1.02 -2.20 -21.16
C GLN A 54 -0.55 -2.91 -19.88
N CYS A 55 -1.34 -3.86 -19.36
CA CYS A 55 -0.98 -4.64 -18.18
C CYS A 55 -0.11 -5.88 -18.52
N SER A 56 0.12 -6.21 -19.79
CA SER A 56 0.93 -7.37 -20.20
C SER A 56 2.38 -7.40 -19.67
N PRO A 57 3.07 -6.27 -19.37
CA PRO A 57 4.41 -6.31 -18.79
C PRO A 57 4.51 -7.06 -17.44
N TRP A 58 3.43 -7.09 -16.65
CA TRP A 58 3.41 -7.75 -15.34
C TRP A 58 3.15 -9.26 -15.39
N ARG A 59 2.86 -9.84 -16.57
CA ARG A 59 2.39 -11.24 -16.74
C ARG A 59 3.24 -12.31 -16.05
N LYS A 60 4.55 -12.11 -15.91
CA LYS A 60 5.44 -13.10 -15.29
C LYS A 60 5.23 -13.20 -13.78
N ASN A 61 4.78 -12.12 -13.15
CA ASN A 61 4.59 -12.03 -11.71
C ASN A 61 3.73 -10.79 -11.35
N ALA A 62 2.42 -10.96 -11.26
CA ALA A 62 1.44 -9.89 -11.08
C ALA A 62 0.59 -10.07 -9.82
N CYS A 63 0.08 -8.93 -9.32
CA CYS A 63 -0.88 -8.85 -8.24
C CYS A 63 -2.33 -8.64 -8.70
N CYS A 64 -2.56 -8.34 -9.97
CA CYS A 64 -3.89 -8.28 -10.57
C CYS A 64 -4.23 -9.60 -11.27
N THR A 65 -5.51 -9.83 -11.58
CA THR A 65 -5.97 -10.95 -12.39
C THR A 65 -6.20 -10.51 -13.84
N ALA A 66 -6.32 -11.47 -14.77
CA ALA A 66 -6.75 -11.19 -16.14
C ALA A 66 -8.05 -10.36 -16.20
N ASP A 67 -9.04 -10.67 -15.36
CA ASP A 67 -10.30 -9.92 -15.27
C ASP A 67 -10.10 -8.47 -14.85
N THR A 68 -9.28 -8.22 -13.81
CA THR A 68 -8.94 -6.86 -13.38
C THR A 68 -8.28 -6.10 -14.52
N SER A 69 -7.33 -6.72 -15.22
CA SER A 69 -6.63 -6.06 -16.33
C SER A 69 -7.57 -5.66 -17.49
N GLN A 70 -8.56 -6.49 -17.82
CA GLN A 70 -9.56 -6.17 -18.84
C GLN A 70 -10.49 -5.05 -18.38
N GLU A 71 -10.93 -5.08 -17.12
CA GLU A 71 -11.82 -4.06 -16.56
C GLU A 71 -11.17 -2.68 -16.49
N LEU A 72 -9.85 -2.59 -16.33
CA LEU A 72 -9.11 -1.32 -16.30
C LEU A 72 -9.13 -0.57 -17.65
N HIS A 73 -9.34 -1.29 -18.75
CA HIS A 73 -9.37 -0.71 -20.09
C HIS A 73 -10.79 -0.31 -20.53
N LYS A 74 -11.82 -0.59 -19.73
CA LYS A 74 -13.20 -0.21 -20.01
C LYS A 74 -13.47 1.24 -19.57
N ASP A 75 -14.21 1.98 -20.38
CA ASP A 75 -14.61 3.36 -20.09
C ASP A 75 -15.41 3.47 -18.77
N THR A 76 -16.26 2.47 -18.52
CA THR A 76 -17.04 2.32 -17.28
C THR A 76 -16.63 1.03 -16.57
N SER A 77 -15.43 1.04 -15.98
CA SER A 77 -14.89 -0.10 -15.24
C SER A 77 -15.76 -0.44 -14.02
N ARG A 78 -16.06 -1.73 -13.81
CA ARG A 78 -16.77 -2.19 -12.60
C ARG A 78 -15.92 -2.15 -11.33
N LEU A 79 -14.61 -1.86 -11.46
CA LEU A 79 -13.68 -1.91 -10.33
C LEU A 79 -14.01 -0.81 -9.31
N TYR A 80 -13.97 0.44 -9.74
CA TYR A 80 -14.20 1.59 -8.87
C TYR A 80 -15.31 2.52 -9.35
N ASN A 81 -16.01 2.14 -10.43
CA ASN A 81 -17.04 2.96 -11.06
C ASN A 81 -16.52 4.40 -11.35
N PHE A 82 -15.23 4.51 -11.72
CA PHE A 82 -14.60 5.79 -11.98
C PHE A 82 -14.84 6.19 -13.43
N ASN A 83 -15.33 7.41 -13.64
CA ASN A 83 -15.55 7.96 -14.96
C ASN A 83 -14.36 8.85 -15.36
N TRP A 84 -13.56 8.40 -16.33
CA TRP A 84 -12.46 9.19 -16.90
C TRP A 84 -12.96 10.46 -17.62
N GLU A 85 -14.24 10.50 -18.01
CA GLU A 85 -14.86 11.58 -18.76
C GLU A 85 -15.75 12.49 -17.90
N HIS A 86 -15.48 12.59 -16.60
CA HIS A 86 -16.29 13.40 -15.66
C HIS A 86 -16.26 14.92 -15.95
N CYS A 87 -15.28 15.39 -16.72
CA CYS A 87 -15.18 16.77 -17.21
C CYS A 87 -15.38 16.89 -18.73
N GLY A 88 -15.98 15.88 -19.37
CA GLY A 88 -16.04 15.73 -20.83
C GLY A 88 -15.06 14.67 -21.35
N LYS A 89 -15.07 14.44 -22.66
CA LYS A 89 -14.28 13.36 -23.29
C LYS A 89 -12.79 13.55 -23.03
N MET A 90 -12.17 12.58 -22.38
CA MET A 90 -10.73 12.58 -22.13
C MET A 90 -9.98 12.17 -23.41
N GLU A 91 -8.92 12.90 -23.74
CA GLU A 91 -8.06 12.54 -24.86
C GLU A 91 -7.44 11.14 -24.67
N PRO A 92 -7.45 10.24 -25.66
CA PRO A 92 -6.87 8.91 -25.53
C PRO A 92 -5.39 8.92 -25.12
N ALA A 93 -4.64 9.93 -25.57
CA ALA A 93 -3.24 10.12 -25.22
C ALA A 93 -3.03 10.43 -23.72
N CYS A 94 -4.04 11.05 -23.07
CA CYS A 94 -4.06 11.28 -21.63
C CYS A 94 -4.53 10.01 -20.90
N LYS A 95 -5.66 9.42 -21.35
CA LYS A 95 -6.28 8.25 -20.74
C LYS A 95 -5.35 7.04 -20.64
N ARG A 96 -4.51 6.80 -21.65
CA ARG A 96 -3.52 5.71 -21.60
C ARG A 96 -2.60 5.80 -20.37
N HIS A 97 -2.26 6.99 -19.89
CA HIS A 97 -1.42 7.14 -18.69
C HIS A 97 -2.16 6.69 -17.43
N PHE A 98 -3.46 6.98 -17.32
CA PHE A 98 -4.27 6.48 -16.23
C PHE A 98 -4.45 4.95 -16.28
N ILE A 99 -4.62 4.38 -17.47
CA ILE A 99 -4.67 2.92 -17.63
C ILE A 99 -3.35 2.29 -17.17
N GLN A 100 -2.21 2.82 -17.62
CA GLN A 100 -0.89 2.34 -17.22
C GLN A 100 -0.65 2.47 -15.72
N ASP A 101 -1.09 3.58 -15.11
CA ASP A 101 -1.02 3.81 -13.66
C ASP A 101 -1.82 2.78 -12.88
N ASN A 102 -3.01 2.41 -13.36
CA ASN A 102 -3.81 1.37 -12.70
C ASN A 102 -3.26 -0.05 -12.89
N CYS A 103 -2.44 -0.30 -13.92
CA CYS A 103 -1.77 -1.60 -14.07
C CYS A 103 -0.59 -1.78 -13.10
N LEU A 104 -0.04 -0.68 -12.55
CA LEU A 104 1.11 -0.66 -11.63
C LEU A 104 0.70 -0.99 -10.20
#